data_AF-A0A7V9K7T4-F1
#
_entry.id   AF-A0A7V9K7T4-F1
#
_cell.length_a   1.000
_cell.length_b   1.000
_cell.length_c   1.000
_cell.angle_alpha   90.00
_cell.angle_beta   90.00
_cell.angle_gamma   90.00
#
_symmetry.space_group_name_H-M   'P 1'
#
loop_
_entity.id
_entity.type
_entity.pdbx_description
1 polymer ?
#
loop_
_entity_poly.entity_id
_entity_poly.type
_entity_poly.pdbx_seq_one_letter_code
_entity_poly.pdbx_strand_id
1 'polypeptide(L)'
;FAWRACRAVKSNAIVLAADRGTVGVGMGQVNRVDAARLAVSRAGARAARSMAASDAFFPFADGVQVLLDAGVRAVVQPGGSVRDDEVAAAVRAAGVTMYLTGVRHFAH
;
A
#
# COMPACT_ATOMS: atom_id res chain seq x y z
N PHE A 1 6.05 10.87 -3.71
CA PHE A 1 4.81 11.58 -3.33
C PHE A 1 3.96 10.74 -2.37
N ALA A 2 3.44 9.58 -2.78
CA ALA A 2 2.56 8.72 -1.96
C ALA A 2 3.11 8.44 -0.55
N TRP A 3 4.39 8.09 -0.43
CA TRP A 3 5.06 7.83 0.86
C TRP A 3 4.92 9.00 1.85
N ARG A 4 5.21 10.23 1.42
CA ARG A 4 5.11 11.43 2.27
C ARG A 4 3.66 11.77 2.60
N ALA A 5 2.74 11.58 1.65
CA ALA A 5 1.31 11.81 1.86
C ALA A 5 0.70 10.84 2.88
N CYS A 6 1.16 9.59 2.87
CA CYS A 6 0.68 8.53 3.76
C CYS A 6 0.84 8.88 5.25
N ARG A 7 1.90 9.62 5.62
CA ARG A 7 2.13 10.14 6.99
C ARG A 7 0.97 10.97 7.55
N ALA A 8 0.19 11.64 6.70
CA ALA A 8 -0.92 12.49 7.14
C ALA A 8 -2.25 11.71 7.31
N VAL A 9 -2.29 10.45 6.87
CA VAL A 9 -3.50 9.63 6.88
C VAL A 9 -3.54 8.82 8.18
N LYS A 10 -4.70 8.79 8.84
CA LYS A 10 -4.88 8.00 10.07
C LYS A 10 -4.70 6.51 9.81
N SER A 11 -4.01 5.83 10.71
CA SER A 11 -3.64 4.42 10.59
C SER A 11 -4.81 3.46 10.85
N ASN A 12 -4.86 2.29 10.22
CA ASN A 12 -3.96 1.82 9.16
C ASN A 12 -4.25 2.54 7.84
N ALA A 13 -3.18 2.98 7.15
CA ALA A 13 -3.30 3.80 5.96
C ALA A 13 -2.68 3.16 4.71
N ILE A 14 -3.42 3.19 3.61
CA ILE A 14 -2.93 2.91 2.25
C ILE A 14 -3.24 4.11 1.35
N VAL A 15 -2.23 4.64 0.66
CA VAL A 15 -2.38 5.73 -0.30
C VAL A 15 -2.01 5.24 -1.70
N LEU A 16 -2.95 5.33 -2.63
CA LEU A 16 -2.70 5.17 -4.07
C LEU A 16 -2.50 6.56 -4.70
N ALA A 17 -1.46 6.71 -5.50
CA ALA A 17 -1.18 7.95 -6.21
C ALA A 17 -0.68 7.73 -7.64
N ALA A 18 -1.04 8.64 -8.54
CA ALA A 18 -0.55 8.75 -9.90
C ALA A 18 -0.31 10.23 -10.22
N ASP A 19 0.69 10.55 -11.02
CA ASP A 19 0.97 11.93 -11.49
C ASP A 19 1.04 12.98 -10.36
N ARG A 20 1.63 12.59 -9.22
CA ARG A 20 1.75 13.40 -7.99
C ARG A 20 0.41 13.80 -7.35
N GLY A 21 -0.70 13.15 -7.68
CA GLY A 21 -2.00 13.27 -7.03
C GLY A 21 -2.45 11.96 -6.38
N THR A 22 -3.19 12.03 -5.27
CA THR A 22 -3.82 10.85 -4.67
C THR A 22 -5.03 10.45 -5.52
N VAL A 23 -5.14 9.16 -5.84
CA VAL A 23 -6.28 8.62 -6.60
C VAL A 23 -7.21 7.78 -5.74
N GLY A 24 -6.69 7.21 -4.66
CA GLY A 24 -7.48 6.48 -3.65
C GLY A 24 -6.75 6.47 -2.31
N VAL A 25 -7.50 6.58 -1.22
CA VAL A 25 -6.95 6.58 0.15
C VAL A 25 -7.80 5.70 1.03
N GLY A 26 -7.20 4.68 1.63
CA GLY A 26 -7.77 3.91 2.73
C GLY A 26 -7.22 4.45 4.05
N MET A 27 -8.10 4.81 4.97
CA MET A 27 -7.76 5.58 6.17
C MET A 27 -8.49 5.04 7.40
N GLY A 28 -7.82 5.08 8.56
CA GLY A 28 -8.41 4.83 9.87
C GLY A 28 -8.96 3.41 10.05
N GLN A 29 -8.45 2.44 9.27
CA GLN A 29 -8.96 1.07 9.33
C GLN A 29 -8.26 0.28 10.43
N VAL A 30 -9.02 -0.58 11.10
CA VAL A 30 -8.51 -1.45 12.19
C VAL A 30 -7.54 -2.52 11.67
N ASN A 31 -7.65 -2.93 10.42
CA ASN A 31 -6.72 -3.85 9.76
C ASN A 31 -6.23 -3.27 8.41
N ARG A 32 -5.09 -3.80 7.92
CA ARG A 32 -4.43 -3.24 6.73
C ARG A 32 -5.07 -3.69 5.41
N VAL A 33 -5.63 -4.89 5.36
CA VAL A 33 -6.28 -5.41 4.14
C VAL A 33 -7.53 -4.59 3.80
N ASP A 34 -8.30 -4.14 4.80
CA ASP A 34 -9.45 -3.27 4.57
C ASP A 34 -9.03 -1.85 4.16
N ALA A 35 -7.90 -1.34 4.68
CA ALA A 35 -7.31 -0.10 4.17
C ALA A 35 -6.93 -0.24 2.68
N ALA A 36 -6.35 -1.37 2.27
CA ALA A 36 -6.03 -1.63 0.87
C ALA A 36 -7.29 -1.70 0.00
N ARG A 37 -8.31 -2.46 0.42
CA ARG A 37 -9.60 -2.58 -0.29
C ARG A 37 -10.29 -1.22 -0.43
N LEU A 38 -10.30 -0.42 0.63
CA LEU A 38 -10.90 0.92 0.61
C LEU A 38 -10.14 1.86 -0.35
N ALA A 39 -8.81 1.81 -0.36
CA ALA A 39 -7.99 2.62 -1.26
C ALA A 39 -8.25 2.25 -2.74
N VAL A 40 -8.28 0.95 -3.04
CA VAL A 40 -8.58 0.43 -4.38
C VAL A 40 -9.99 0.80 -4.82
N SER A 41 -10.99 0.56 -3.97
CA SER A 41 -12.39 0.91 -4.25
C SER A 41 -12.56 2.40 -4.58
N ARG A 42 -11.94 3.29 -3.81
CA ARG A 42 -11.95 4.74 -4.06
C ARG A 42 -11.20 5.16 -5.33
N ALA A 43 -10.15 4.43 -5.69
CA ALA A 43 -9.40 4.70 -6.93
C ALA A 43 -10.17 4.25 -8.18
N GLY A 44 -10.91 3.14 -8.09
CA GLY A 44 -11.56 2.51 -9.24
C GLY A 44 -10.54 2.18 -10.32
N ALA A 45 -10.89 2.45 -11.59
CA ALA A 45 -10.01 2.20 -12.74
C ALA A 45 -8.64 2.92 -12.67
N ARG A 46 -8.51 3.98 -11.86
CA ARG A 46 -7.24 4.72 -11.69
C ARG A 46 -6.20 3.92 -10.90
N ALA A 47 -6.59 2.86 -10.20
CA ALA A 47 -5.67 2.01 -9.44
C ALA A 47 -4.58 1.39 -10.33
N ALA A 48 -4.94 0.92 -11.53
CA ALA A 48 -4.05 0.22 -12.46
C ALA A 48 -2.87 1.05 -13.03
N ARG A 49 -2.90 2.37 -12.81
CA ARG A 49 -1.82 3.29 -13.21
C ARG A 49 -1.14 3.94 -12.00
N SER A 50 -1.46 3.48 -10.79
CA SER A 50 -1.01 4.10 -9.56
C SER A 50 0.14 3.35 -8.90
N MET A 51 0.79 4.06 -7.97
CA MET A 51 1.74 3.52 -7.01
C MET A 51 1.11 3.56 -5.61
N ALA A 52 1.38 2.55 -4.80
CA ALA A 52 0.87 2.45 -3.44
C ALA A 52 1.93 2.77 -2.38
N ALA A 53 1.50 3.42 -1.29
CA ALA A 53 2.27 3.54 -0.06
C ALA A 53 1.47 2.99 1.12
N SER A 54 2.14 2.23 1.99
CA SER A 54 1.58 1.73 3.25
C SER A 54 2.31 2.35 4.43
N ASP A 55 1.60 2.96 5.38
CA ASP A 55 2.22 3.66 6.52
C ASP A 55 3.09 2.76 7.44
N ALA A 56 2.81 1.46 7.41
CA ALA A 56 3.43 0.40 8.17
C ALA A 56 3.51 -0.88 7.32
N PHE A 57 4.21 -1.90 7.82
CA PHE A 57 4.46 -3.10 7.03
C PHE A 57 3.20 -3.94 6.78
N PHE A 58 3.20 -4.72 5.71
CA PHE A 58 2.16 -5.71 5.46
C PHE A 58 2.37 -6.94 6.36
N PRO A 59 1.44 -7.25 7.29
CA PRO A 59 1.60 -8.40 8.18
C PRO A 59 1.40 -9.73 7.45
N PHE A 60 0.65 -9.73 6.35
CA PHE A 60 0.34 -10.87 5.50
C PHE A 60 0.29 -10.44 4.03
N ALA A 61 0.43 -11.41 3.11
CA ALA A 61 0.41 -11.14 1.67
C ALA A 61 -0.96 -10.66 1.16
N ASP A 62 -2.06 -10.93 1.87
CA ASP A 62 -3.41 -10.55 1.47
C ASP A 62 -3.58 -9.03 1.25
N GLY A 63 -2.97 -8.20 2.11
CA GLY A 63 -3.04 -6.75 2.03
C GLY A 63 -2.33 -6.20 0.80
N VAL A 64 -1.19 -6.80 0.41
CA VAL A 64 -0.51 -6.39 -0.82
C VAL A 64 -1.19 -6.97 -2.05
N GLN A 65 -1.72 -8.20 -1.96
CA GLN A 65 -2.42 -8.87 -3.06
C GLN A 65 -3.60 -8.03 -3.58
N VAL A 66 -4.37 -7.41 -2.68
CA VAL A 66 -5.45 -6.47 -3.06
C VAL A 66 -4.96 -5.35 -3.97
N LEU A 67 -3.74 -4.85 -3.77
CA LEU A 67 -3.15 -3.79 -4.59
C LEU A 67 -2.65 -4.33 -5.93
N LEU A 68 -2.07 -5.54 -5.92
CA LEU A 68 -1.59 -6.24 -7.11
C LEU A 68 -2.74 -6.56 -8.07
N ASP A 69 -3.83 -7.10 -7.54
CA ASP A 69 -5.04 -7.42 -8.31
C ASP A 69 -5.67 -6.17 -8.93
N ALA A 70 -5.49 -5.01 -8.30
CA ALA A 70 -5.93 -3.72 -8.82
C ALA A 70 -4.99 -3.11 -9.87
N GLY A 71 -3.88 -3.78 -10.20
CA GLY A 71 -2.91 -3.35 -11.20
C GLY A 71 -1.94 -2.25 -10.73
N VAL A 72 -1.72 -2.10 -9.42
CA VAL A 72 -0.72 -1.16 -8.89
C VAL A 72 0.67 -1.52 -9.41
N ARG A 73 1.44 -0.53 -9.87
CA ARG A 73 2.73 -0.76 -10.55
C ARG A 73 3.94 -0.78 -9.63
N ALA A 74 3.82 -0.18 -8.45
CA ALA A 74 4.84 -0.26 -7.40
C ALA A 74 4.23 -0.05 -6.01
N VAL A 75 4.85 -0.66 -5.01
CA VAL A 75 4.45 -0.57 -3.60
C VAL A 75 5.64 -0.11 -2.77
N VAL A 76 5.44 0.84 -1.86
CA VAL A 76 6.43 1.21 -0.83
C VAL A 76 5.86 0.98 0.55
N GLN A 77 6.64 0.31 1.40
CA GLN A 77 6.30 -0.02 2.78
C GLN A 77 7.57 -0.09 3.64
N PRO A 78 7.50 -0.11 4.98
CA PRO A 78 8.70 -0.13 5.82
C PRO A 78 9.50 -1.43 5.77
N GLY A 79 8.83 -2.58 5.70
CA GLY A 79 9.41 -3.87 6.08
C GLY A 79 9.49 -4.04 7.60
N GLY A 80 10.09 -5.14 8.04
CA GLY A 80 10.22 -5.55 9.44
C GLY A 80 9.20 -6.60 9.90
N SER A 81 8.41 -7.17 8.99
CA SER A 81 7.55 -8.32 9.32
C SER A 81 8.37 -9.60 9.33
N VAL A 82 8.05 -10.53 10.23
CA VAL A 82 8.56 -11.92 10.15
C VAL A 82 8.12 -12.62 8.86
N ARG A 83 7.13 -12.06 8.15
CA ARG A 83 6.58 -12.56 6.89
C ARG A 83 6.93 -11.69 5.67
N ASP A 84 7.95 -10.83 5.77
CA ASP A 84 8.33 -9.96 4.65
C ASP A 84 8.66 -10.78 3.37
N ASP A 85 9.25 -11.96 3.52
CA ASP A 85 9.56 -12.85 2.39
C ASP A 85 8.30 -13.32 1.65
N GLU A 86 7.21 -13.62 2.38
CA GLU A 86 5.92 -14.00 1.78
C GLU A 86 5.32 -12.83 0.98
N VAL A 87 5.37 -11.63 1.55
CA VAL A 87 4.85 -10.40 0.92
C VAL A 87 5.69 -10.04 -0.32
N ALA A 88 7.02 -10.12 -0.22
CA ALA A 88 7.93 -9.84 -1.32
C ALA A 88 7.82 -10.89 -2.45
N ALA A 89 7.59 -12.16 -2.10
CA ALA A 89 7.33 -13.22 -3.07
C ALA A 89 6.05 -12.95 -3.86
N ALA A 90 4.96 -12.54 -3.20
CA ALA A 90 3.71 -12.18 -3.88
C ALA A 90 3.90 -11.01 -4.86
N VAL A 91 4.63 -9.96 -4.45
CA VAL A 91 4.93 -8.82 -5.32
C VAL A 91 5.81 -9.21 -6.50
N ARG A 92 6.82 -10.05 -6.27
CA ARG A 92 7.70 -10.57 -7.33
C ARG A 92 6.93 -11.42 -8.34
N ALA A 93 6.04 -12.29 -7.87
CA ALA A 93 5.20 -13.13 -8.72
C ALA A 93 4.26 -12.29 -9.61
N ALA A 94 3.79 -11.14 -9.11
CA ALA A 94 3.00 -10.19 -9.89
C ALA A 94 3.83 -9.28 -10.81
N GLY A 95 5.17 -9.37 -10.81
CA GLY A 95 6.04 -8.50 -11.61
C GLY A 95 6.02 -7.03 -11.18
N VAL A 96 5.62 -6.74 -9.93
CA VAL A 96 5.50 -5.38 -9.38
C VAL A 96 6.76 -5.01 -8.61
N THR A 97 7.12 -3.73 -8.58
CA THR A 97 8.28 -3.26 -7.81
C THR A 97 7.91 -3.00 -6.35
N MET A 98 8.67 -3.52 -5.39
CA MET A 98 8.55 -3.18 -3.96
C MET A 98 9.77 -2.41 -3.46
N TYR A 99 9.52 -1.36 -2.68
CA TYR A 99 10.54 -0.63 -1.92
C TYR A 99 10.33 -0.83 -0.43
N LEU A 100 11.41 -1.15 0.29
CA LEU A 100 11.45 -1.22 1.76
C LEU A 100 12.16 0.03 2.31
N THR A 101 11.53 0.74 3.23
CA THR A 101 12.07 2.02 3.74
C THR A 101 12.75 1.92 5.11
N GLY A 102 12.45 0.87 5.89
CA GLY A 102 12.88 0.74 7.29
C GLY A 102 12.24 1.74 8.26
N VAL A 103 11.31 2.59 7.81
CA VAL A 103 10.74 3.69 8.61
C VAL A 103 9.22 3.65 8.57
N ARG A 104 8.57 3.64 9.73
CA ARG A 104 7.11 3.65 9.89
C ARG A 104 6.56 5.07 10.11
N HIS A 105 5.33 5.33 9.65
CA HIS A 105 4.66 6.64 9.74
C HIS A 105 3.23 6.56 10.29
N PHE A 106 3.01 5.87 11.42
CA PHE A 106 1.69 5.85 12.05
C PHE A 106 1.20 7.22 12.50
N ALA A 107 -0.11 7.43 12.40
CA ALA A 107 -0.81 8.61 12.88
C ALA A 107 -2.21 8.21 13.38
N HIS A 108 -2.62 8.67 14.56
CA HIS A 108 -3.92 8.42 15.18
C HIS A 108 -4.66 9.73 15.39
#